data_AF-A0A8D8Z7G7-F1
#
_entry.id   AF-A0A8D8Z7G7-F1
#
_cell.length_a   1.000
_cell.length_b   1.000
_cell.length_c   1.000
_cell.angle_alpha   90.00
_cell.angle_beta   90.00
_cell.angle_gamma   90.00
#
_symmetry.space_group_name_H-M   'P 1'
#
loop_
_entity.id
_entity.type
_entity.pdbx_description
1 polymer ?
#
loop_
_entity_poly.entity_id
_entity_poly.type
_entity_poly.pdbx_seq_one_letter_code
_entity_poly.pdbx_strand_id
1 'polypeptide(L)'
;MTNISSTKVTYSWKHMGNIRTTYLSESCVADPCTMECTEKPDGRLSPGNQNIVSFTFHPFTLGISECHYKLLLNNENIVDFLFVGVAREPRVCLSNKFLKLSSTFASILSSDSIFIKNKEPYELNFQFIASSLCSEGKQEVLEVFPFAGTLAPNSITPIKIQFVPRSSGDVVFHVQCSISKRSTPLELDVSCRVYSVNVEVTLISDLGENMKLYPFPAVTNTYTVGRINVNVRQIYCYRISNLSLKGMAYEWNARYIKKSSLVIKVDIPIGRVPPQASVSGQFSVLVKRDSEFNADCLELQIKHGPLYKIQLEGIARDLPYQIYPKVVDFASCLITAEEVVGGTDDQDRTKYNMIVQCKNHSHEHVLIENYFEDTEWLHVDVLNDSIPPYEIGMILFTFNPICSMIYRESVKLIINGKYEETIKVSGKGVELKVRFVNNERVIDLGDIKLG
;
A
#
# COMPACT_ATOMS: atom_id res chain seq x y z
N MET A 1 52.16 41.66 -30.27
CA MET A 1 53.54 42.03 -30.68
C MET A 1 53.50 43.38 -31.35
N THR A 2 54.36 44.32 -30.95
CA THR A 2 54.42 45.69 -31.51
C THR A 2 55.80 45.93 -32.09
N ASN A 3 55.91 46.40 -33.33
CA ASN A 3 57.21 46.74 -33.91
C ASN A 3 57.60 48.18 -33.55
N ILE A 4 58.54 48.33 -32.62
CA ILE A 4 59.09 49.61 -32.19
C ILE A 4 60.35 50.01 -32.97
N SER A 5 60.83 49.18 -33.90
CA SER A 5 61.99 49.50 -34.72
C SER A 5 61.61 50.45 -35.86
N SER A 6 62.60 51.14 -36.40
CA SER A 6 62.45 52.01 -37.58
C SER A 6 62.32 51.23 -38.90
N THR A 7 62.39 49.89 -38.87
CA THR A 7 62.40 49.02 -40.05
C THR A 7 61.35 47.91 -39.98
N LYS A 8 60.98 47.32 -41.13
CA LYS A 8 60.04 46.18 -41.15
C LYS A 8 60.71 44.94 -40.54
N VAL A 9 59.98 44.22 -39.68
CA VAL A 9 60.44 42.97 -39.06
C VAL A 9 59.62 41.80 -39.59
N THR A 10 60.28 40.72 -40.02
CA THR A 10 59.60 39.43 -40.27
C THR A 10 59.52 38.66 -38.96
N TYR A 11 58.40 37.97 -38.73
CA TYR A 11 58.25 37.10 -37.58
C TYR A 11 57.76 35.71 -38.01
N SER A 12 58.20 34.68 -37.28
CA SER A 12 57.81 33.27 -37.49
C SER A 12 57.69 32.55 -36.17
N TRP A 13 56.55 31.90 -35.93
CA TRP A 13 56.27 31.07 -34.75
C TRP A 13 56.48 29.61 -35.08
N LYS A 14 57.46 28.98 -34.43
CA LYS A 14 57.78 27.57 -34.63
C LYS A 14 57.53 26.77 -33.35
N HIS A 15 56.71 25.73 -33.48
CA HIS A 15 56.55 24.73 -32.42
C HIS A 15 57.82 23.88 -32.32
N MET A 16 58.36 23.71 -31.12
CA MET A 16 59.63 23.03 -30.89
C MET A 16 59.49 21.53 -30.53
N GLY A 17 58.28 20.97 -30.62
CA GLY A 17 58.00 19.61 -30.16
C GLY A 17 57.76 19.56 -28.65
N ASN A 18 56.96 18.60 -28.19
CA ASN A 18 56.75 18.36 -26.77
C ASN A 18 58.03 17.75 -26.19
N ILE A 19 58.81 18.54 -25.45
CA ILE A 19 59.96 18.01 -24.71
C ILE A 19 59.40 17.34 -23.45
N ARG A 20 59.08 16.05 -23.52
CA ARG A 20 59.00 15.24 -22.30
C ARG A 20 60.32 14.51 -22.09
N THR A 21 60.92 14.87 -20.97
CA THR A 21 61.93 14.13 -20.22
C THR A 21 61.75 12.62 -20.36
N THR A 22 62.82 11.98 -20.82
CA THR A 22 63.14 10.55 -20.73
C THR A 22 62.58 9.91 -19.46
N TYR A 23 61.74 8.88 -19.59
CA TYR A 23 62.13 7.48 -19.38
C TYR A 23 61.00 6.55 -19.90
N LEU A 24 61.42 5.60 -20.75
CA LEU A 24 60.76 4.35 -21.15
C LEU A 24 59.72 4.33 -22.30
N SER A 25 60.04 3.40 -23.20
CA SER A 25 59.24 2.65 -24.19
C SER A 25 59.10 3.21 -25.61
N GLU A 26 59.64 2.40 -26.53
CA GLU A 26 59.55 2.51 -27.98
C GLU A 26 58.10 2.35 -28.44
N SER A 27 57.43 3.45 -28.74
CA SER A 27 56.37 3.53 -29.74
C SER A 27 56.17 5.00 -30.11
N CYS A 28 56.86 5.45 -31.16
CA CYS A 28 56.81 6.84 -31.59
C CYS A 28 55.52 7.13 -32.35
N VAL A 29 54.42 7.31 -31.63
CA VAL A 29 53.35 8.22 -32.07
C VAL A 29 53.71 9.56 -31.44
N ALA A 30 54.05 10.55 -32.26
CA ALA A 30 54.28 11.91 -31.77
C ALA A 30 53.00 12.38 -31.04
N ASP A 31 53.10 12.66 -29.74
CA ASP A 31 51.98 13.25 -29.00
C ASP A 31 51.57 14.55 -29.71
N PRO A 32 50.32 14.67 -30.18
CA PRO A 32 49.87 15.87 -30.88
C PRO A 32 50.05 17.09 -29.97
N CYS A 33 50.54 18.19 -30.55
CA CYS A 33 50.74 19.43 -29.80
C CYS A 33 49.41 19.90 -29.21
N THR A 34 49.36 20.06 -27.90
CA THR A 34 48.14 20.52 -27.21
C THR A 34 47.91 22.02 -27.38
N MET A 35 48.90 22.78 -27.86
CA MET A 35 48.79 24.22 -28.09
C MET A 35 49.01 24.51 -29.57
N GLU A 36 48.04 25.12 -30.25
CA GLU A 36 48.14 25.44 -31.67
C GLU A 36 48.13 26.95 -31.89
N CYS A 37 49.10 27.48 -32.66
CA CYS A 37 49.08 28.86 -33.12
C CYS A 37 48.09 28.97 -34.29
N THR A 38 46.87 29.43 -34.02
CA THR A 38 45.75 29.34 -34.97
C THR A 38 45.72 30.48 -36.00
N GLU A 39 46.36 31.62 -35.72
CA GLU A 39 46.31 32.79 -36.60
C GLU A 39 47.70 33.36 -36.90
N LYS A 40 48.06 33.39 -38.19
CA LYS A 40 49.26 34.05 -38.75
C LYS A 40 50.58 33.63 -38.07
N PRO A 41 50.98 32.34 -38.17
CA PRO A 41 52.23 31.85 -37.59
C PRO A 41 53.45 32.59 -38.15
N ASP A 42 53.36 33.09 -39.39
CA ASP A 42 54.39 33.90 -40.04
C ASP A 42 53.81 35.22 -40.55
N GLY A 43 54.63 36.27 -40.60
CA GLY A 43 54.20 37.55 -41.16
C GLY A 43 55.26 38.65 -41.15
N ARG A 44 54.84 39.86 -41.55
CA ARG A 44 55.65 41.07 -41.57
C ARG A 44 54.97 42.17 -40.76
N LEU A 45 55.72 42.82 -39.88
CA LEU A 45 55.27 43.92 -39.04
C LEU A 45 55.98 45.21 -39.45
N SER A 46 55.21 46.20 -39.91
CA SER A 46 55.73 47.53 -40.21
C SER A 46 56.01 48.33 -38.94
N PRO A 47 56.92 49.31 -38.97
CA PRO A 47 57.18 50.22 -37.85
C PRO A 47 55.89 50.80 -37.29
N GLY A 48 55.72 50.77 -35.97
CA GLY A 48 54.54 51.27 -35.26
C GLY A 48 53.32 50.35 -35.27
N ASN A 49 53.29 49.30 -36.11
CA ASN A 49 52.13 48.40 -36.18
C ASN A 49 52.17 47.33 -35.08
N GLN A 50 50.98 46.84 -34.74
CA GLN A 50 50.76 45.75 -33.81
C GLN A 50 50.14 44.55 -34.51
N ASN A 51 50.47 43.36 -34.04
CA ASN A 51 49.79 42.12 -34.41
C ASN A 51 49.43 41.29 -33.17
N ILE A 52 48.23 40.73 -33.19
CA ILE A 52 47.73 39.82 -32.16
C ILE A 52 47.91 38.40 -32.69
N VAL A 53 48.50 37.53 -31.87
CA VAL A 53 48.72 36.12 -32.19
C VAL A 53 47.97 35.30 -31.15
N SER A 54 47.12 34.40 -31.63
CA SER A 54 46.25 33.58 -30.79
C SER A 54 46.77 32.14 -30.74
N PHE A 55 46.77 31.58 -29.54
CA PHE A 55 47.09 30.18 -29.29
C PHE A 55 45.85 29.48 -28.71
N THR A 56 45.52 28.30 -29.23
CA THR A 56 44.38 27.51 -28.77
C THR A 56 44.87 26.24 -28.08
N PHE A 57 44.37 26.00 -26.85
CA PHE A 57 44.72 24.83 -26.04
C PHE A 57 43.69 23.70 -26.25
N HIS A 58 44.15 22.57 -26.80
CA HIS A 58 43.43 21.32 -27.01
C HIS A 58 44.07 20.20 -26.18
N PRO A 59 43.75 20.08 -24.89
CA PRO A 59 44.31 19.03 -24.06
C PRO A 59 43.75 17.65 -24.43
N PHE A 60 44.63 16.66 -24.58
CA PHE A 60 44.24 15.25 -24.80
C PHE A 60 44.17 14.45 -23.49
N THR A 61 44.85 14.91 -22.44
CA THR A 61 44.88 14.27 -21.12
C THR A 61 44.67 15.29 -20.01
N LEU A 62 44.18 14.83 -18.86
CA LEU A 62 44.12 15.64 -17.65
C LEU A 62 45.53 15.89 -17.10
N GLY A 63 45.73 17.04 -16.46
CA GLY A 63 47.01 17.44 -15.87
C GLY A 63 47.66 18.59 -16.62
N ILE A 64 48.98 18.67 -16.49
CA ILE A 64 49.79 19.76 -17.04
C ILE A 64 50.32 19.34 -18.41
N SER A 65 50.15 20.21 -19.40
CA SER A 65 50.73 20.09 -20.74
C SER A 65 51.62 21.29 -21.00
N GLU A 66 52.82 21.03 -21.50
CA GLU A 66 53.83 22.04 -21.77
C GLU A 66 54.16 22.02 -23.26
N CYS A 67 54.10 23.18 -23.91
CA CYS A 67 54.45 23.34 -25.31
C CYS A 67 55.45 24.48 -25.48
N HIS A 68 56.59 24.17 -26.10
CA HIS A 68 57.63 25.15 -26.38
C HIS A 68 57.43 25.75 -27.77
N TYR A 69 57.43 27.08 -27.83
CA TYR A 69 57.37 27.84 -29.07
C TYR A 69 58.56 28.79 -29.16
N LYS A 70 59.14 28.89 -30.35
CA LYS A 70 60.15 29.89 -30.68
C LYS A 70 59.55 30.93 -31.59
N LEU A 71 59.70 32.19 -31.21
CA LEU A 71 59.46 33.33 -32.07
C LEU A 71 60.78 33.73 -32.71
N LEU A 72 60.88 33.57 -34.03
CA LEU A 72 62.02 34.06 -34.82
C LEU A 72 61.67 35.44 -35.38
N LEU A 73 62.52 36.42 -35.12
CA LEU A 73 62.45 37.76 -35.72
C LEU A 73 63.61 37.95 -36.68
N ASN A 74 63.32 38.34 -37.93
CA ASN A 74 64.30 38.50 -39.01
C ASN A 74 65.20 37.28 -39.23
N ASN A 75 64.71 36.07 -38.89
CA ASN A 75 65.44 34.80 -38.95
C ASN A 75 66.71 34.71 -38.06
N GLU A 76 66.94 35.66 -37.15
CA GLU A 76 68.15 35.69 -36.31
C GLU A 76 67.85 35.79 -34.82
N ASN A 77 66.91 36.65 -34.44
CA ASN A 77 66.57 36.84 -33.03
C ASN A 77 65.50 35.82 -32.61
N ILE A 78 65.87 34.93 -31.70
CA ILE A 78 64.99 33.88 -31.19
C ILE A 78 64.52 34.27 -29.79
N VAL A 79 63.21 34.29 -29.58
CA VAL A 79 62.60 34.41 -28.26
C VAL A 79 61.86 33.11 -27.93
N ASP A 80 62.21 32.51 -26.80
CA ASP A 80 61.61 31.27 -26.30
C ASP A 80 60.34 31.55 -25.49
N PHE A 81 59.29 30.79 -25.77
CA PHE A 81 58.03 30.80 -25.03
C PHE A 81 57.72 29.39 -24.54
N LEU A 82 57.42 29.27 -23.25
CA LEU A 82 56.84 28.06 -22.66
C LEU A 82 55.36 28.32 -22.38
N PHE A 83 54.49 27.60 -23.09
CA PHE A 83 53.07 27.59 -22.81
C PHE A 83 52.74 26.42 -21.89
N VAL A 84 52.13 26.71 -20.75
CA VAL A 84 51.69 25.71 -19.78
C VAL A 84 50.16 25.71 -19.72
N GLY A 85 49.54 24.65 -20.23
CA GLY A 85 48.11 24.41 -20.14
C GLY A 85 47.79 23.44 -19.01
N VAL A 86 46.71 23.68 -18.28
CA VAL A 86 46.24 22.76 -17.22
C VAL A 86 44.83 22.30 -17.56
N ALA A 87 44.69 21.01 -17.85
CA ALA A 87 43.41 20.36 -18.06
C ALA A 87 42.94 19.68 -16.77
N ARG A 88 41.70 19.95 -16.37
CA ARG A 88 41.09 19.34 -15.19
C ARG A 88 39.62 19.06 -15.44
N GLU A 89 39.06 18.17 -14.63
CA GLU A 89 37.62 17.97 -14.60
C GLU A 89 36.90 19.26 -14.17
N PRO A 90 35.75 19.59 -14.78
CA PRO A 90 34.93 20.71 -14.36
C PRO A 90 34.37 20.46 -12.96
N ARG A 91 34.33 21.51 -12.14
CA ARG A 91 33.85 21.51 -10.75
C ARG A 91 32.33 21.57 -10.73
N VAL A 92 31.71 20.48 -11.15
CA VAL A 92 30.25 20.28 -11.06
C VAL A 92 29.96 19.16 -10.07
N CYS A 93 28.99 19.37 -9.20
CA CYS A 93 28.55 18.35 -8.24
C CYS A 93 27.04 18.38 -8.00
N LEU A 94 26.50 17.25 -7.56
CA LEU A 94 25.14 17.18 -7.01
C LEU A 94 25.14 17.70 -5.57
N SER A 95 24.01 18.22 -5.12
CA SER A 95 23.81 18.57 -3.70
C SER A 95 23.98 17.35 -2.80
N ASN A 96 23.45 16.20 -3.24
CA ASN A 96 23.44 14.93 -2.52
C ASN A 96 23.72 13.79 -3.51
N LYS A 97 24.44 12.76 -3.07
CA LYS A 97 24.64 11.51 -3.84
C LYS A 97 23.54 10.47 -3.60
N PHE A 98 22.75 10.66 -2.54
CA PHE A 98 21.67 9.76 -2.15
C PHE A 98 20.40 10.57 -1.96
N LEU A 99 19.32 10.12 -2.57
CA LEU A 99 17.98 10.65 -2.40
C LEU A 99 17.05 9.53 -1.95
N LYS A 100 16.39 9.73 -0.81
CA LYS A 100 15.34 8.82 -0.35
C LYS A 100 14.00 9.48 -0.58
N LEU A 101 13.27 9.00 -1.59
CA LEU A 101 11.91 9.47 -1.85
C LEU A 101 10.97 9.08 -0.70
N SER A 102 9.91 9.88 -0.54
CA SER A 102 8.87 9.58 0.43
C SER A 102 8.25 8.22 0.12
N SER A 103 8.16 7.37 1.15
CA SER A 103 7.56 6.05 0.98
C SER A 103 6.09 6.17 0.58
N THR A 104 5.66 5.32 -0.35
CA THR A 104 4.38 5.47 -1.05
C THR A 104 3.68 4.12 -1.23
N PHE A 105 2.52 4.09 -1.89
CA PHE A 105 1.86 2.86 -2.37
C PHE A 105 2.00 2.75 -3.88
N ALA A 106 1.73 1.56 -4.43
CA ALA A 106 1.67 1.36 -5.88
C ALA A 106 0.76 2.40 -6.55
N SER A 107 1.16 2.86 -7.74
CA SER A 107 0.46 3.83 -8.57
C SER A 107 0.30 5.24 -7.98
N ILE A 108 0.95 5.55 -6.86
CA ILE A 108 0.98 6.92 -6.30
C ILE A 108 2.34 7.55 -6.56
N LEU A 109 2.31 8.73 -7.18
CA LEU A 109 3.49 9.56 -7.41
C LEU A 109 4.22 9.90 -6.10
N SER A 110 5.50 9.56 -6.04
CA SER A 110 6.47 10.10 -5.08
C SER A 110 7.44 11.04 -5.81
N SER A 111 7.73 12.20 -5.24
CA SER A 111 8.58 13.20 -5.88
C SER A 111 9.40 13.96 -4.87
N ASP A 112 10.62 14.31 -5.28
CA ASP A 112 11.51 15.19 -4.53
C ASP A 112 12.45 15.93 -5.52
N SER A 113 13.41 16.70 -5.03
CA SER A 113 14.35 17.45 -5.88
C SER A 113 15.77 17.42 -5.34
N ILE A 114 16.72 17.48 -6.27
CA ILE A 114 18.15 17.69 -5.99
C ILE A 114 18.63 18.91 -6.75
N PHE A 115 19.87 19.33 -6.50
CA PHE A 115 20.47 20.43 -7.24
C PHE A 115 21.78 20.02 -7.90
N ILE A 116 22.00 20.47 -9.13
CA ILE A 116 23.31 20.45 -9.78
C ILE A 116 23.98 21.81 -9.54
N LYS A 117 25.19 21.81 -8.99
CA LYS A 117 25.95 23.03 -8.71
C LYS A 117 27.10 23.13 -9.70
N ASN A 118 27.07 24.13 -10.57
CA ASN A 118 28.18 24.47 -11.45
C ASN A 118 29.07 25.51 -10.76
N LYS A 119 30.32 25.16 -10.44
CA LYS A 119 31.32 26.09 -9.87
C LYS A 119 32.35 26.55 -10.90
N GLU A 120 32.09 26.31 -12.18
CA GLU A 120 32.90 26.87 -13.26
C GLU A 120 32.40 28.27 -13.63
N PRO A 121 33.30 29.15 -14.11
CA PRO A 121 32.95 30.49 -14.60
C PRO A 121 32.37 30.48 -16.02
N TYR A 122 32.08 29.31 -16.58
CA TYR A 122 31.51 29.12 -17.91
C TYR A 122 30.36 28.10 -17.88
N GLU A 123 29.57 28.09 -18.95
CA GLU A 123 28.42 27.21 -19.09
C GLU A 123 28.81 25.76 -19.40
N LEU A 124 27.99 24.83 -18.94
CA LEU A 124 28.16 23.39 -19.15
C LEU A 124 26.82 22.75 -19.48
N ASN A 125 26.78 21.84 -20.44
CA ASN A 125 25.57 21.09 -20.74
C ASN A 125 25.49 19.84 -19.86
N PHE A 126 24.27 19.49 -19.45
CA PHE A 126 23.99 18.25 -18.74
C PHE A 126 22.89 17.45 -19.44
N GLN A 127 22.95 16.13 -19.30
CA GLN A 127 21.92 15.22 -19.80
C GLN A 127 21.88 13.94 -18.95
N PHE A 128 20.69 13.56 -18.50
CA PHE A 128 20.49 12.28 -17.80
C PHE A 128 20.54 11.11 -18.77
N ILE A 129 21.17 10.01 -18.36
CA ILE A 129 21.30 8.81 -19.18
C ILE A 129 20.02 7.98 -19.02
N ALA A 130 19.23 7.83 -20.09
CA ALA A 130 17.93 7.18 -20.04
C ALA A 130 17.98 5.74 -19.49
N SER A 131 19.03 4.96 -19.81
CA SER A 131 19.18 3.59 -19.30
C SER A 131 19.43 3.51 -17.79
N SER A 132 19.92 4.59 -17.17
CA SER A 132 20.17 4.70 -15.73
C SER A 132 18.91 5.05 -14.92
N LEU A 133 17.82 5.41 -15.60
CA LEU A 133 16.54 5.76 -14.98
C LEU A 133 15.62 4.55 -14.76
N CYS A 134 16.06 3.36 -15.14
CA CYS A 134 15.32 2.12 -14.91
C CYS A 134 15.89 1.39 -13.69
N SER A 135 15.03 0.72 -12.93
CA SER A 135 15.48 -0.18 -11.86
C SER A 135 16.21 -1.40 -12.42
N GLU A 136 16.82 -2.19 -11.54
CA GLU A 136 17.30 -3.53 -11.89
C GLU A 136 16.18 -4.34 -12.56
N GLY A 137 16.49 -5.05 -13.65
CA GLY A 137 15.51 -5.78 -14.45
C GLY A 137 14.53 -4.92 -15.26
N LYS A 138 14.67 -3.58 -15.28
CA LYS A 138 13.82 -2.62 -16.01
C LYS A 138 12.32 -2.71 -15.68
N GLN A 139 11.99 -3.10 -14.45
CA GLN A 139 10.61 -3.24 -14.01
C GLN A 139 9.95 -1.89 -13.68
N GLU A 140 10.73 -0.99 -13.08
CA GLU A 140 10.31 0.33 -12.65
C GLU A 140 11.09 1.42 -13.41
N VAL A 141 10.47 2.59 -13.60
CA VAL A 141 11.04 3.73 -14.34
C VAL A 141 10.94 4.99 -13.49
N LEU A 142 12.03 5.74 -13.43
CA LEU A 142 12.15 7.04 -12.79
C LEU A 142 12.09 8.15 -13.83
N GLU A 143 11.41 9.24 -13.50
CA GLU A 143 11.34 10.44 -14.34
C GLU A 143 12.14 11.57 -13.71
N VAL A 144 12.83 12.35 -14.55
CA VAL A 144 13.69 13.46 -14.13
C VAL A 144 13.40 14.70 -14.97
N PHE A 145 13.27 15.85 -14.30
CA PHE A 145 12.90 17.11 -14.93
C PHE A 145 13.74 18.26 -14.39
N PRO A 146 14.48 19.00 -15.24
CA PRO A 146 14.71 18.75 -16.67
C PRO A 146 15.58 17.52 -16.95
N PHE A 147 15.34 16.84 -18.07
CA PHE A 147 16.13 15.68 -18.52
C PHE A 147 17.50 16.08 -19.12
N ALA A 148 17.57 17.26 -19.74
CA ALA A 148 18.79 17.84 -20.26
C ALA A 148 18.69 19.37 -20.23
N GLY A 149 19.83 20.05 -20.30
CA GLY A 149 19.87 21.51 -20.36
C GLY A 149 21.27 22.07 -20.20
N THR A 150 21.34 23.37 -19.92
CA THR A 150 22.58 24.13 -19.76
C THR A 150 22.67 24.70 -18.34
N LEU A 151 23.79 24.45 -17.68
CA LEU A 151 24.15 25.00 -16.38
C LEU A 151 24.85 26.33 -16.57
N ALA A 152 24.27 27.40 -16.05
CA ALA A 152 24.89 28.72 -16.09
C ALA A 152 26.18 28.76 -15.25
N PRO A 153 27.11 29.68 -15.51
CA PRO A 153 28.30 29.90 -14.69
C PRO A 153 27.95 30.12 -13.21
N ASN A 154 28.72 29.53 -12.30
CA ASN A 154 28.57 29.73 -10.84
C ASN A 154 27.13 29.61 -10.32
N SER A 155 26.34 28.69 -10.89
CA SER A 155 24.91 28.57 -10.63
C SER A 155 24.50 27.28 -9.95
N ILE A 156 23.24 27.24 -9.49
CA ILE A 156 22.59 26.08 -8.92
C ILE A 156 21.31 25.81 -9.72
N THR A 157 21.20 24.62 -10.30
CA THR A 157 20.05 24.22 -11.12
C THR A 157 19.25 23.13 -10.41
N PRO A 158 17.96 23.34 -10.11
CA PRO A 158 17.10 22.32 -9.51
C PRO A 158 16.72 21.24 -10.52
N ILE A 159 16.76 19.98 -10.09
CA ILE A 159 16.28 18.82 -10.83
C ILE A 159 15.22 18.12 -9.98
N LYS A 160 14.01 18.04 -10.51
CA LYS A 160 12.89 17.32 -9.92
C LYS A 160 12.96 15.84 -10.32
N ILE A 161 12.77 14.97 -9.34
CA ILE A 161 12.75 13.52 -9.49
C ILE A 161 11.35 13.04 -9.16
N GLN A 162 10.81 12.17 -10.02
CA GLN A 162 9.44 11.65 -9.93
C GLN A 162 9.43 10.15 -10.14
N PHE A 163 8.68 9.44 -9.30
CA PHE A 163 8.56 7.99 -9.35
C PHE A 163 7.10 7.58 -9.16
N VAL A 164 6.55 6.80 -10.09
CA VAL A 164 5.23 6.16 -9.96
C VAL A 164 5.45 4.64 -9.94
N PRO A 165 5.45 4.00 -8.75
CA PRO A 165 5.76 2.58 -8.64
C PRO A 165 4.65 1.70 -9.22
N ARG A 166 5.02 0.60 -9.87
CA ARG A 166 4.09 -0.40 -10.40
C ARG A 166 3.86 -1.55 -9.43
N SER A 167 4.86 -1.86 -8.60
CA SER A 167 4.84 -2.98 -7.66
C SER A 167 5.27 -2.56 -6.25
N SER A 168 4.85 -3.32 -5.24
CA SER A 168 5.28 -3.12 -3.86
C SER A 168 6.68 -3.70 -3.62
N GLY A 169 7.47 -3.05 -2.78
CA GLY A 169 8.84 -3.46 -2.48
C GLY A 169 9.76 -2.27 -2.24
N ASP A 170 11.04 -2.55 -1.97
CA ASP A 170 12.08 -1.54 -1.94
C ASP A 170 12.71 -1.45 -3.33
N VAL A 171 12.74 -0.24 -3.88
CA VAL A 171 13.28 0.03 -5.23
C VAL A 171 14.44 1.00 -5.12
N VAL A 172 15.52 0.71 -5.86
CA VAL A 172 16.72 1.54 -5.96
C VAL A 172 17.03 1.82 -7.43
N PHE A 173 17.39 3.05 -7.74
CA PHE A 173 17.85 3.50 -9.06
C PHE A 173 19.26 4.07 -8.93
N HIS A 174 20.15 3.68 -9.84
CA HIS A 174 21.51 4.21 -9.96
C HIS A 174 21.55 5.20 -11.13
N VAL A 175 21.13 6.43 -10.87
CA VAL A 175 20.94 7.47 -11.87
C VAL A 175 22.28 8.09 -12.27
N GLN A 176 22.48 8.28 -13.57
CA GLN A 176 23.67 8.90 -14.13
C GLN A 176 23.33 10.17 -14.93
N CYS A 177 24.08 11.24 -14.69
CA CYS A 177 23.95 12.51 -15.40
C CYS A 177 25.29 12.87 -16.05
N SER A 178 25.33 12.87 -17.38
CA SER A 178 26.50 13.28 -18.15
C SER A 178 26.65 14.80 -18.13
N ILE A 179 27.87 15.28 -17.93
CA ILE A 179 28.23 16.70 -17.98
C ILE A 179 29.22 16.91 -19.12
N SER A 180 28.99 17.90 -19.98
CA SER A 180 29.92 18.22 -21.07
C SER A 180 31.32 18.50 -20.53
N LYS A 181 32.37 18.07 -21.24
CA LYS A 181 33.78 18.23 -20.84
C LYS A 181 34.17 17.49 -19.55
N ARG A 182 33.33 16.59 -19.06
CA ARG A 182 33.61 15.71 -17.92
C ARG A 182 33.74 14.27 -18.40
N SER A 183 34.76 13.54 -17.96
CA SER A 183 34.98 12.14 -18.42
C SER A 183 34.01 11.14 -17.80
N THR A 184 33.56 11.39 -16.58
CA THR A 184 32.67 10.50 -15.80
C THR A 184 31.35 11.20 -15.49
N PRO A 185 30.20 10.52 -15.58
CA PRO A 185 28.93 11.11 -15.19
C PRO A 185 28.87 11.39 -13.69
N LEU A 186 27.95 12.28 -13.30
CA LEU A 186 27.51 12.40 -11.91
C LEU A 186 26.60 11.21 -11.58
N GLU A 187 26.79 10.63 -10.40
CA GLU A 187 26.03 9.48 -9.92
C GLU A 187 25.12 9.88 -8.75
N LEU A 188 23.89 9.38 -8.80
CA LEU A 188 22.85 9.59 -7.78
C LEU A 188 22.12 8.28 -7.52
N ASP A 189 22.07 7.86 -6.26
CA ASP A 189 21.25 6.74 -5.83
C ASP A 189 19.90 7.23 -5.33
N VAL A 190 18.83 6.78 -5.96
CA VAL A 190 17.45 7.10 -5.57
C VAL A 190 16.81 5.85 -4.99
N SER A 191 16.33 5.91 -3.75
CA SER A 191 15.63 4.80 -3.10
C SER A 191 14.20 5.18 -2.73
N CYS A 192 13.28 4.23 -2.86
CA CYS A 192 11.88 4.38 -2.46
C CYS A 192 11.33 3.07 -1.89
N ARG A 193 10.68 3.14 -0.73
CA ARG A 193 9.91 2.02 -0.16
C ARG A 193 8.45 2.12 -0.59
N VAL A 194 7.95 1.08 -1.25
CA VAL A 194 6.57 0.98 -1.74
C VAL A 194 5.82 -0.07 -0.93
N TYR A 195 4.77 0.36 -0.24
CA TYR A 195 3.94 -0.53 0.58
C TYR A 195 2.85 -1.21 -0.25
N SER A 196 2.58 -2.47 0.05
CA SER A 196 1.37 -3.17 -0.39
C SER A 196 0.20 -2.82 0.54
N VAL A 197 -1.01 -2.81 -0.03
CA VAL A 197 -2.25 -2.74 0.73
C VAL A 197 -2.77 -4.16 0.90
N ASN A 198 -2.65 -4.70 2.10
CA ASN A 198 -3.21 -5.97 2.50
C ASN A 198 -4.32 -5.74 3.53
N VAL A 199 -5.53 -6.13 3.17
CA VAL A 199 -6.75 -5.85 3.90
C VAL A 199 -7.66 -7.06 3.86
N GLU A 200 -8.22 -7.38 5.02
CA GLU A 200 -9.25 -8.40 5.17
C GLU A 200 -10.52 -7.72 5.68
N VAL A 201 -11.62 -7.96 4.98
CA VAL A 201 -12.93 -7.43 5.37
C VAL A 201 -13.82 -8.62 5.68
N THR A 202 -14.48 -8.59 6.83
CA THR A 202 -15.44 -9.61 7.23
C THR A 202 -16.78 -8.99 7.59
N LEU A 203 -17.86 -9.65 7.19
CA LEU A 203 -19.18 -9.47 7.79
C LEU A 203 -19.31 -10.46 8.94
N ILE A 204 -19.78 -9.98 10.07
CA ILE A 204 -20.06 -10.83 11.22
C ILE A 204 -21.52 -11.26 11.08
N SER A 205 -21.73 -12.55 10.92
CA SER A 205 -23.08 -13.12 10.86
C SER A 205 -23.80 -12.94 12.19
N ASP A 206 -25.09 -13.17 12.12
CA ASP A 206 -25.99 -13.29 13.25
C ASP A 206 -25.54 -14.37 14.27
N LEU A 207 -24.87 -15.43 13.81
CA LEU A 207 -24.24 -16.49 14.62
C LEU A 207 -22.80 -16.16 15.11
N GLY A 208 -22.35 -14.92 14.94
CA GLY A 208 -20.98 -14.52 15.29
C GLY A 208 -19.89 -15.07 14.36
N GLU A 209 -20.27 -15.70 13.25
CA GLU A 209 -19.33 -16.24 12.28
C GLU A 209 -18.79 -15.14 11.37
N ASN A 210 -17.51 -15.20 11.05
CA ASN A 210 -16.89 -14.23 10.14
C ASN A 210 -17.05 -14.70 8.70
N MET A 211 -17.96 -14.08 7.95
CA MET A 211 -18.02 -14.20 6.50
C MET A 211 -16.98 -13.29 5.87
N LYS A 212 -15.91 -13.87 5.31
CA LYS A 212 -14.87 -13.12 4.61
C LYS A 212 -15.39 -12.59 3.27
N LEU A 213 -15.12 -11.31 3.01
CA LEU A 213 -15.39 -10.66 1.74
C LEU A 213 -14.17 -10.69 0.84
N TYR A 214 -14.42 -10.77 -0.47
CA TYR A 214 -13.39 -10.83 -1.50
C TYR A 214 -13.42 -9.57 -2.39
N PRO A 215 -12.25 -9.14 -2.90
CA PRO A 215 -12.16 -7.96 -3.78
C PRO A 215 -12.91 -8.10 -5.12
N PHE A 216 -13.56 -7.01 -5.53
CA PHE A 216 -14.09 -6.80 -6.89
C PHE A 216 -12.93 -6.44 -7.85
N PRO A 217 -12.96 -6.83 -9.15
CA PRO A 217 -14.04 -7.50 -9.89
C PRO A 217 -14.04 -9.02 -9.83
N ALA A 218 -13.09 -9.64 -9.13
CA ALA A 218 -12.98 -11.10 -9.08
C ALA A 218 -14.23 -11.76 -8.48
N VAL A 219 -14.80 -11.13 -7.43
CA VAL A 219 -16.00 -11.62 -6.75
C VAL A 219 -16.94 -10.46 -6.45
N THR A 220 -18.24 -10.68 -6.65
CA THR A 220 -19.30 -9.85 -6.06
C THR A 220 -19.84 -10.61 -4.86
N ASN A 221 -19.73 -10.04 -3.66
CA ASN A 221 -20.11 -10.74 -2.44
C ASN A 221 -21.62 -10.61 -2.25
N THR A 222 -22.33 -11.73 -2.11
CA THR A 222 -23.77 -11.72 -1.83
C THR A 222 -24.02 -11.96 -0.35
N TYR A 223 -24.88 -11.16 0.26
CA TYR A 223 -25.30 -11.33 1.65
C TYR A 223 -26.83 -11.39 1.75
N THR A 224 -27.34 -12.57 2.12
CA THR A 224 -28.77 -12.83 2.27
C THR A 224 -29.26 -12.35 3.64
N VAL A 225 -30.04 -11.27 3.62
CA VAL A 225 -30.72 -10.67 4.78
C VAL A 225 -31.94 -11.50 5.22
N GLY A 226 -32.57 -12.21 4.28
CA GLY A 226 -33.80 -12.98 4.54
C GLY A 226 -35.06 -12.10 4.59
N ARG A 227 -36.09 -12.54 5.33
CA ARG A 227 -37.35 -11.81 5.51
C ARG A 227 -37.25 -10.80 6.64
N ILE A 228 -37.61 -9.55 6.37
CA ILE A 228 -37.58 -8.44 7.33
C ILE A 228 -38.89 -7.65 7.29
N ASN A 229 -39.26 -7.05 8.43
CA ASN A 229 -40.39 -6.15 8.50
C ASN A 229 -40.10 -4.80 7.85
N VAL A 230 -41.06 -4.28 7.11
CA VAL A 230 -41.02 -2.88 6.67
C VAL A 230 -40.99 -1.96 7.88
N ASN A 231 -40.32 -0.82 7.73
CA ASN A 231 -40.13 0.19 8.76
C ASN A 231 -39.39 -0.28 10.03
N VAL A 232 -38.88 -1.51 10.06
CA VAL A 232 -38.01 -2.02 11.12
C VAL A 232 -36.56 -2.00 10.64
N ARG A 233 -35.68 -1.41 11.45
CA ARG A 233 -34.25 -1.33 11.14
C ARG A 233 -33.53 -2.59 11.59
N GLN A 234 -32.82 -3.23 10.66
CA GLN A 234 -31.88 -4.32 10.96
C GLN A 234 -30.45 -3.80 11.02
N ILE A 235 -29.61 -4.40 11.86
CA ILE A 235 -28.23 -4.00 12.11
C ILE A 235 -27.31 -5.18 11.81
N TYR A 236 -26.22 -4.91 11.09
CA TYR A 236 -25.20 -5.88 10.69
C TYR A 236 -23.82 -5.35 11.08
N CYS A 237 -22.99 -6.23 11.62
CA CYS A 237 -21.65 -5.89 12.06
C CYS A 237 -20.62 -6.23 10.97
N TYR A 238 -19.61 -5.39 10.81
CA TYR A 238 -18.47 -5.63 9.93
C TYR A 238 -17.15 -5.42 10.67
N ARG A 239 -16.09 -5.99 10.14
CA ARG A 239 -14.71 -5.76 10.58
C ARG A 239 -13.81 -5.52 9.38
N ILE A 240 -12.97 -4.51 9.48
CA ILE A 240 -11.93 -4.19 8.50
C ILE A 240 -10.58 -4.34 9.22
N SER A 241 -9.80 -5.33 8.80
CA SER A 241 -8.47 -5.64 9.34
C SER A 241 -7.39 -5.19 8.37
N ASN A 242 -6.55 -4.26 8.80
CA ASN A 242 -5.38 -3.81 8.06
C ASN A 242 -4.18 -4.71 8.37
N LEU A 243 -3.80 -5.54 7.42
CA LEU A 243 -2.64 -6.42 7.50
C LEU A 243 -1.38 -5.76 6.90
N SER A 244 -1.46 -4.48 6.53
CA SER A 244 -0.37 -3.70 5.93
C SER A 244 0.54 -3.07 6.99
N LEU A 245 1.76 -2.71 6.60
CA LEU A 245 2.72 -1.99 7.45
C LEU A 245 2.44 -0.47 7.54
N LYS A 246 1.56 0.05 6.70
CA LYS A 246 1.09 1.45 6.72
C LYS A 246 -0.40 1.50 7.05
N GLY A 247 -0.83 2.59 7.68
CA GLY A 247 -2.24 2.86 7.93
C GLY A 247 -2.97 3.08 6.61
N MET A 248 -4.23 2.64 6.55
CA MET A 248 -5.08 2.76 5.37
C MET A 248 -6.35 3.56 5.68
N ALA A 249 -6.90 4.20 4.67
CA ALA A 249 -8.19 4.88 4.77
C ALA A 249 -9.23 4.11 3.96
N TYR A 250 -10.49 4.17 4.39
CA TYR A 250 -11.61 3.53 3.71
C TYR A 250 -12.81 4.46 3.63
N GLU A 251 -13.66 4.20 2.64
CA GLU A 251 -14.92 4.91 2.44
C GLU A 251 -16.01 3.93 1.99
N TRP A 252 -17.16 3.98 2.66
CA TRP A 252 -18.38 3.29 2.31
C TRP A 252 -19.25 4.17 1.41
N ASN A 253 -19.72 3.60 0.30
CA ASN A 253 -20.63 4.24 -0.63
C ASN A 253 -21.91 3.42 -0.77
N ALA A 254 -23.03 4.00 -0.30
CA ALA A 254 -24.38 3.47 -0.45
C ALA A 254 -25.16 4.12 -1.61
N ARG A 255 -24.46 4.81 -2.54
CA ARG A 255 -25.06 5.73 -3.52
C ARG A 255 -25.83 5.05 -4.67
N TYR A 256 -25.80 3.72 -4.77
CA TYR A 256 -26.41 2.96 -5.87
C TYR A 256 -27.83 2.44 -5.59
N ILE A 257 -28.41 2.75 -4.42
CA ILE A 257 -29.79 2.40 -4.06
C ILE A 257 -30.77 3.39 -4.71
N LYS A 258 -30.91 3.33 -6.04
CA LYS A 258 -31.76 4.27 -6.81
C LYS A 258 -33.16 3.75 -7.12
N LYS A 259 -33.45 2.47 -6.82
CA LYS A 259 -34.72 1.83 -7.23
C LYS A 259 -35.49 1.07 -6.15
N SER A 260 -34.88 0.78 -5.00
CA SER A 260 -35.56 0.06 -3.92
C SER A 260 -36.02 1.02 -2.81
N SER A 261 -37.04 0.61 -2.07
CA SER A 261 -37.47 1.29 -0.85
C SER A 261 -36.49 1.09 0.33
N LEU A 262 -35.30 0.55 0.04
CA LEU A 262 -34.19 0.25 0.92
C LEU A 262 -33.44 1.53 1.30
N VAL A 263 -33.09 1.65 2.57
CA VAL A 263 -32.25 2.71 3.11
C VAL A 263 -31.15 2.03 3.91
N ILE A 264 -29.91 2.17 3.43
CA ILE A 264 -28.73 1.69 4.14
C ILE A 264 -28.07 2.88 4.85
N LYS A 265 -27.73 2.70 6.13
CA LYS A 265 -26.92 3.67 6.89
C LYS A 265 -25.74 2.96 7.52
N VAL A 266 -24.53 3.44 7.24
CA VAL A 266 -23.29 2.97 7.85
C VAL A 266 -22.92 3.92 8.99
N ASP A 267 -22.52 3.38 10.13
CA ASP A 267 -22.13 4.14 11.33
C ASP A 267 -20.87 4.99 11.11
N ILE A 268 -19.85 4.39 10.48
CA ILE A 268 -18.53 4.96 10.22
C ILE A 268 -18.31 4.89 8.71
N PRO A 269 -18.92 5.81 7.93
CA PRO A 269 -18.84 5.76 6.48
C PRO A 269 -17.44 6.07 5.95
N ILE A 270 -16.64 6.84 6.68
CA ILE A 270 -15.26 7.17 6.32
C ILE A 270 -14.40 6.97 7.56
N GLY A 271 -13.27 6.27 7.39
CA GLY A 271 -12.40 6.00 8.52
C GLY A 271 -10.95 5.71 8.12
N ARG A 272 -10.13 5.50 9.14
CA ARG A 272 -8.73 5.06 9.02
C ARG A 272 -8.50 3.87 9.92
N VAL A 273 -7.72 2.92 9.41
CA VAL A 273 -7.28 1.74 10.17
C VAL A 273 -5.76 1.84 10.34
N PRO A 274 -5.24 1.88 11.58
CA PRO A 274 -3.80 1.84 11.83
C PRO A 274 -3.12 0.61 11.20
N PRO A 275 -1.79 0.62 11.03
CA PRO A 275 -1.05 -0.58 10.63
C PRO A 275 -1.32 -1.73 11.59
N GLN A 276 -1.45 -2.96 11.07
CA GLN A 276 -1.59 -4.18 11.88
C GLN A 276 -2.73 -4.12 12.92
N ALA A 277 -3.84 -3.47 12.56
CA ALA A 277 -4.97 -3.25 13.45
C ALA A 277 -6.29 -3.51 12.73
N SER A 278 -7.36 -3.67 13.50
CA SER A 278 -8.71 -3.85 12.98
C SER A 278 -9.66 -2.81 13.56
N VAL A 279 -10.66 -2.42 12.76
CA VAL A 279 -11.81 -1.63 13.22
C VAL A 279 -13.07 -2.43 12.96
N SER A 280 -14.01 -2.37 13.91
CA SER A 280 -15.35 -2.92 13.74
C SER A 280 -16.37 -1.80 13.76
N GLY A 281 -17.42 -1.98 12.98
CA GLY A 281 -18.53 -1.05 12.88
C GLY A 281 -19.81 -1.78 12.49
N GLN A 282 -20.85 -1.01 12.23
CA GLN A 282 -22.18 -1.49 11.94
C GLN A 282 -22.81 -0.74 10.77
N PHE A 283 -23.51 -1.47 9.91
CA PHE A 283 -24.45 -0.85 8.98
C PHE A 283 -25.85 -1.34 9.28
N SER A 284 -26.82 -0.49 8.93
CA SER A 284 -28.22 -0.78 9.15
C SER A 284 -29.00 -0.74 7.85
N VAL A 285 -29.98 -1.62 7.77
CA VAL A 285 -30.87 -1.80 6.63
C VAL A 285 -32.29 -1.51 7.07
N LEU A 286 -32.97 -0.62 6.37
CA LEU A 286 -34.36 -0.25 6.62
C LEU A 286 -35.11 -0.24 5.29
N VAL A 287 -36.21 -0.98 5.19
CA VAL A 287 -37.03 -1.00 3.98
C VAL A 287 -38.37 -0.31 4.27
N LYS A 288 -38.76 0.67 3.45
CA LYS A 288 -39.95 1.50 3.71
C LYS A 288 -41.24 0.95 3.11
N ARG A 289 -41.15 0.02 2.16
CA ARG A 289 -42.31 -0.55 1.46
C ARG A 289 -42.08 -2.02 1.16
N ASP A 290 -43.17 -2.75 1.03
CA ASP A 290 -43.14 -4.14 0.58
C ASP A 290 -42.39 -4.24 -0.75
N SER A 291 -41.28 -4.97 -0.73
CA SER A 291 -40.41 -5.11 -1.90
C SER A 291 -39.45 -6.27 -1.72
N GLU A 292 -38.95 -6.75 -2.85
CA GLU A 292 -37.79 -7.64 -2.91
C GLU A 292 -36.60 -6.80 -3.33
N PHE A 293 -35.47 -6.96 -2.64
CA PHE A 293 -34.24 -6.27 -2.95
C PHE A 293 -33.18 -7.31 -3.24
N ASN A 294 -32.62 -7.26 -4.44
CA ASN A 294 -31.59 -8.19 -4.92
C ASN A 294 -30.50 -7.50 -5.75
N ALA A 295 -30.68 -6.23 -6.14
CA ALA A 295 -29.74 -5.48 -6.98
C ALA A 295 -29.07 -4.32 -6.24
N ASP A 296 -29.32 -4.19 -4.94
CA ASP A 296 -28.78 -3.10 -4.15
C ASP A 296 -27.39 -3.43 -3.64
N CYS A 297 -26.45 -2.54 -3.95
CA CYS A 297 -25.04 -2.74 -3.66
C CYS A 297 -24.53 -1.72 -2.65
N LEU A 298 -23.91 -2.24 -1.58
CA LEU A 298 -23.09 -1.47 -0.65
C LEU A 298 -21.62 -1.65 -1.04
N GLU A 299 -20.92 -0.54 -1.28
CA GLU A 299 -19.54 -0.56 -1.74
C GLU A 299 -18.58 -0.06 -0.65
N LEU A 300 -17.48 -0.77 -0.42
CA LEU A 300 -16.38 -0.35 0.44
C LEU A 300 -15.12 -0.16 -0.39
N GLN A 301 -14.68 1.09 -0.53
CA GLN A 301 -13.44 1.43 -1.23
C GLN A 301 -12.30 1.60 -0.22
N ILE A 302 -11.23 0.80 -0.37
CA ILE A 302 -9.98 1.02 0.33
C ILE A 302 -9.13 1.99 -0.49
N LYS A 303 -8.68 3.09 0.11
CA LYS A 303 -7.90 4.12 -0.59
C LYS A 303 -6.57 3.52 -1.07
N HIS A 304 -6.29 3.61 -2.38
CA HIS A 304 -5.14 2.98 -3.04
C HIS A 304 -5.12 1.45 -2.95
N GLY A 305 -6.26 0.84 -2.62
CA GLY A 305 -6.43 -0.59 -2.44
C GLY A 305 -7.68 -1.13 -3.14
N PRO A 306 -8.13 -2.33 -2.77
CA PRO A 306 -9.26 -2.99 -3.42
C PRO A 306 -10.60 -2.31 -3.14
N LEU A 307 -11.55 -2.55 -4.06
CA LEU A 307 -12.97 -2.27 -3.89
C LEU A 307 -13.68 -3.56 -3.46
N TYR A 308 -14.55 -3.49 -2.47
CA TYR A 308 -15.45 -4.58 -2.10
C TYR A 308 -16.87 -4.19 -2.47
N LYS A 309 -17.57 -5.08 -3.18
CA LYS A 309 -18.99 -4.95 -3.48
C LYS A 309 -19.79 -5.97 -2.70
N ILE A 310 -20.81 -5.52 -2.00
CA ILE A 310 -21.74 -6.33 -1.21
C ILE A 310 -23.13 -6.15 -1.80
N GLN A 311 -23.65 -7.19 -2.43
CA GLN A 311 -25.01 -7.27 -2.94
C GLN A 311 -25.91 -7.80 -1.82
N LEU A 312 -26.89 -6.99 -1.41
CA LEU A 312 -27.85 -7.39 -0.39
C LEU A 312 -29.07 -8.04 -1.05
N GLU A 313 -29.45 -9.21 -0.53
CA GLU A 313 -30.59 -9.97 -1.00
C GLU A 313 -31.59 -10.23 0.13
N GLY A 314 -32.86 -9.90 -0.09
CA GLY A 314 -33.90 -10.17 0.89
C GLY A 314 -35.28 -9.69 0.47
N ILE A 315 -36.23 -9.94 1.37
CA ILE A 315 -37.65 -9.67 1.15
C ILE A 315 -38.15 -8.83 2.31
N ALA A 316 -38.71 -7.66 2.01
CA ALA A 316 -39.43 -6.85 2.97
C ALA A 316 -40.94 -6.99 2.77
N ARG A 317 -41.64 -7.21 3.88
CA ARG A 317 -43.11 -7.29 3.94
C ARG A 317 -43.59 -6.60 5.22
N ASP A 318 -44.83 -6.12 5.21
CA ASP A 318 -45.55 -5.78 6.43
C ASP A 318 -46.05 -7.06 7.08
N LEU A 319 -45.24 -7.66 7.97
CA LEU A 319 -45.64 -8.88 8.67
C LEU A 319 -46.41 -8.48 9.93
N PRO A 320 -47.50 -9.22 10.26
CA PRO A 320 -48.27 -8.98 11.48
C PRO A 320 -47.51 -9.37 12.76
N TYR A 321 -46.26 -9.81 12.65
CA TYR A 321 -45.47 -10.33 13.75
C TYR A 321 -43.99 -9.95 13.64
N GLN A 322 -43.24 -10.14 14.71
CA GLN A 322 -41.79 -9.98 14.75
C GLN A 322 -41.18 -11.07 15.63
N ILE A 323 -40.34 -11.93 15.02
CA ILE A 323 -39.57 -12.96 15.74
C ILE A 323 -38.17 -12.40 16.07
N TYR A 324 -37.77 -12.53 17.33
CA TYR A 324 -36.43 -12.16 17.80
C TYR A 324 -36.00 -12.97 19.04
N PRO A 325 -34.73 -13.40 19.14
CA PRO A 325 -33.71 -13.29 18.09
C PRO A 325 -33.93 -14.31 16.97
N LYS A 326 -33.50 -13.99 15.74
CA LYS A 326 -33.47 -14.95 14.62
C LYS A 326 -32.29 -15.92 14.70
N VAL A 327 -31.42 -15.71 15.68
CA VAL A 327 -30.29 -16.57 16.00
C VAL A 327 -30.23 -16.85 17.48
N VAL A 328 -30.08 -18.12 17.81
CA VAL A 328 -29.90 -18.61 19.17
C VAL A 328 -28.53 -19.25 19.27
N ASP A 329 -27.60 -18.62 19.99
CA ASP A 329 -26.28 -19.18 20.28
C ASP A 329 -26.17 -19.55 21.76
N PHE A 330 -26.07 -20.84 22.04
CA PHE A 330 -25.88 -21.40 23.38
C PHE A 330 -24.44 -21.25 23.89
N ALA A 331 -23.52 -20.75 23.06
CA ALA A 331 -22.10 -20.61 23.38
C ALA A 331 -21.47 -21.96 23.81
N SER A 332 -20.55 -21.95 24.78
CA SER A 332 -19.90 -23.17 25.27
C SER A 332 -20.67 -23.77 26.44
N CYS A 333 -21.25 -24.94 26.20
CA CYS A 333 -22.07 -25.70 27.13
C CYS A 333 -21.32 -26.97 27.55
N LEU A 334 -21.33 -27.27 28.85
CA LEU A 334 -20.71 -28.49 29.37
C LEU A 334 -21.53 -29.71 28.96
N ILE A 335 -20.84 -30.73 28.48
CA ILE A 335 -21.39 -32.07 28.27
C ILE A 335 -21.43 -32.75 29.63
N THR A 336 -22.57 -33.35 29.95
CA THR A 336 -22.69 -34.14 31.17
C THR A 336 -22.00 -35.48 30.92
N ALA A 337 -21.03 -35.85 31.76
CA ALA A 337 -20.39 -37.16 31.66
C ALA A 337 -21.42 -38.23 32.00
N GLU A 338 -21.63 -39.19 31.10
CA GLU A 338 -22.32 -40.43 31.44
C GLU A 338 -21.49 -41.18 32.51
N GLU A 339 -22.23 -41.78 33.46
CA GLU A 339 -21.78 -42.74 34.47
C GLU A 339 -21.19 -42.19 35.79
N VAL A 340 -22.08 -41.79 36.70
CA VAL A 340 -21.98 -42.28 38.08
C VAL A 340 -23.21 -43.14 38.37
N VAL A 341 -23.05 -44.44 38.08
CA VAL A 341 -23.77 -45.57 38.69
C VAL A 341 -25.31 -45.47 38.74
N GLY A 342 -25.95 -46.07 37.73
CA GLY A 342 -27.21 -46.81 37.96
C GLY A 342 -28.52 -46.03 37.94
N GLY A 343 -28.64 -44.95 37.16
CA GLY A 343 -29.92 -44.30 36.86
C GLY A 343 -30.19 -44.30 35.36
N THR A 344 -31.22 -45.02 34.90
CA THR A 344 -31.65 -45.11 33.50
C THR A 344 -32.67 -44.04 33.13
N ASP A 345 -32.48 -42.80 33.58
CA ASP A 345 -33.45 -41.73 33.32
C ASP A 345 -32.81 -40.53 32.60
N ASP A 346 -33.43 -40.11 31.51
CA ASP A 346 -33.11 -38.97 30.64
C ASP A 346 -33.22 -37.58 31.36
N GLN A 347 -33.37 -37.59 32.69
CA GLN A 347 -33.52 -36.39 33.52
C GLN A 347 -32.20 -35.81 34.04
N ASP A 348 -31.09 -36.55 33.98
CA ASP A 348 -29.80 -36.12 34.57
C ASP A 348 -28.87 -35.37 33.61
N ARG A 349 -29.29 -35.15 32.35
CA ARG A 349 -28.49 -34.39 31.37
C ARG A 349 -28.65 -32.88 31.59
N THR A 350 -27.53 -32.16 31.59
CA THR A 350 -27.52 -30.69 31.72
C THR A 350 -28.16 -30.05 30.48
N LYS A 351 -29.33 -29.45 30.66
CA LYS A 351 -30.09 -28.76 29.61
C LYS A 351 -29.85 -27.25 29.68
N TYR A 352 -29.63 -26.63 28.53
CA TYR A 352 -29.45 -25.19 28.39
C TYR A 352 -30.64 -24.62 27.64
N ASN A 353 -31.27 -23.58 28.18
CA ASN A 353 -32.50 -23.04 27.65
C ASN A 353 -32.30 -21.61 27.13
N MET A 354 -32.85 -21.33 25.95
CA MET A 354 -32.92 -19.99 25.37
C MET A 354 -34.34 -19.74 24.87
N ILE A 355 -34.80 -18.49 24.97
CA ILE A 355 -36.15 -18.11 24.56
C ILE A 355 -36.07 -17.23 23.30
N VAL A 356 -36.80 -17.64 22.27
CA VAL A 356 -37.13 -16.78 21.13
C VAL A 356 -38.52 -16.22 21.34
N GLN A 357 -38.66 -14.91 21.17
CA GLN A 357 -39.92 -14.20 21.30
C GLN A 357 -40.54 -13.96 19.92
N CYS A 358 -41.84 -14.16 19.83
CA CYS A 358 -42.64 -13.72 18.69
C CYS A 358 -43.63 -12.66 19.17
N LYS A 359 -43.43 -11.41 18.78
CA LYS A 359 -44.34 -10.31 19.10
C LYS A 359 -45.39 -10.18 18.02
N ASN A 360 -46.66 -10.22 18.38
CA ASN A 360 -47.76 -9.88 17.50
C ASN A 360 -47.91 -8.35 17.42
N HIS A 361 -48.04 -7.82 16.21
CA HIS A 361 -48.27 -6.39 15.94
C HIS A 361 -49.64 -6.13 15.27
N SER A 362 -50.45 -7.17 15.11
CA SER A 362 -51.75 -7.12 14.44
C SER A 362 -52.92 -7.09 15.42
N HIS A 363 -54.10 -6.84 14.86
CA HIS A 363 -55.39 -6.90 15.56
C HIS A 363 -55.97 -8.33 15.64
N GLU A 364 -55.30 -9.31 15.04
CA GLU A 364 -55.74 -10.71 14.98
C GLU A 364 -54.74 -11.60 15.73
N HIS A 365 -55.09 -12.85 15.97
CA HIS A 365 -54.15 -13.81 16.54
C HIS A 365 -53.05 -14.17 15.53
N VAL A 366 -51.82 -14.34 16.02
CA VAL A 366 -50.71 -14.91 15.25
C VAL A 366 -50.50 -16.35 15.68
N LEU A 367 -50.57 -17.27 14.72
CA LEU A 367 -50.39 -18.70 14.92
C LEU A 367 -48.96 -19.12 14.57
N ILE A 368 -48.32 -19.89 15.43
CA ILE A 368 -47.00 -20.47 15.21
C ILE A 368 -47.15 -21.98 15.08
N GLU A 369 -46.78 -22.49 13.92
CA GLU A 369 -46.70 -23.92 13.63
C GLU A 369 -45.22 -24.33 13.60
N ASN A 370 -44.85 -25.27 14.47
CA ASN A 370 -43.53 -25.87 14.48
C ASN A 370 -43.59 -27.28 13.87
N TYR A 371 -42.83 -27.51 12.81
CA TYR A 371 -42.67 -28.81 12.17
C TYR A 371 -41.24 -29.36 12.33
N PHE A 372 -40.45 -28.75 13.21
CA PHE A 372 -39.12 -29.25 13.52
C PHE A 372 -39.24 -30.59 14.25
N GLU A 373 -38.55 -31.61 13.72
CA GLU A 373 -38.39 -32.88 14.40
C GLU A 373 -37.23 -32.73 15.38
N ASP A 374 -37.52 -32.86 16.68
CA ASP A 374 -36.50 -32.73 17.72
C ASP A 374 -35.37 -33.73 17.49
N THR A 375 -34.15 -33.26 17.72
CA THR A 375 -32.95 -34.08 17.65
C THR A 375 -32.55 -34.52 19.05
N GLU A 376 -31.64 -35.48 19.17
CA GLU A 376 -31.13 -35.92 20.48
C GLU A 376 -30.50 -34.77 21.31
N TRP A 377 -30.08 -33.69 20.66
CA TRP A 377 -29.34 -32.58 21.28
C TRP A 377 -30.07 -31.23 21.23
N LEU A 378 -31.18 -31.10 20.51
CA LEU A 378 -31.96 -29.87 20.38
C LEU A 378 -33.45 -30.18 20.35
N HIS A 379 -34.17 -29.58 21.30
CA HIS A 379 -35.61 -29.64 21.40
C HIS A 379 -36.21 -28.23 21.29
N VAL A 380 -37.30 -28.10 20.53
CA VAL A 380 -37.98 -26.81 20.30
C VAL A 380 -39.45 -26.86 20.70
N ASP A 381 -39.80 -26.12 21.75
CA ASP A 381 -41.16 -26.03 22.28
C ASP A 381 -41.78 -24.66 21.98
N VAL A 382 -42.93 -24.66 21.29
CA VAL A 382 -43.74 -23.44 21.15
C VAL A 382 -44.67 -23.34 22.36
N LEU A 383 -44.36 -22.45 23.31
CA LEU A 383 -45.12 -22.31 24.56
C LEU A 383 -46.48 -21.64 24.34
N ASN A 384 -46.58 -20.80 23.30
CA ASN A 384 -47.81 -20.14 22.89
C ASN A 384 -47.95 -20.27 21.36
N ASP A 385 -48.73 -21.24 20.92
CA ASP A 385 -49.02 -21.49 19.51
C ASP A 385 -49.99 -20.47 18.91
N SER A 386 -50.84 -19.86 19.74
CA SER A 386 -51.74 -18.77 19.38
C SER A 386 -51.46 -17.52 20.21
N ILE A 387 -50.93 -16.48 19.58
CA ILE A 387 -50.51 -15.24 20.21
C ILE A 387 -51.60 -14.19 20.02
N PRO A 388 -52.24 -13.71 21.10
CA PRO A 388 -53.26 -12.66 21.01
C PRO A 388 -52.73 -11.35 20.39
N PRO A 389 -53.64 -10.47 19.94
CA PRO A 389 -53.27 -9.15 19.41
C PRO A 389 -52.34 -8.40 20.37
N TYR A 390 -51.24 -7.88 19.83
CA TYR A 390 -50.22 -7.09 20.57
C TYR A 390 -49.43 -7.81 21.67
N GLU A 391 -49.68 -9.09 21.90
CA GLU A 391 -48.99 -9.90 22.90
C GLU A 391 -47.70 -10.53 22.36
N ILE A 392 -46.92 -11.13 23.26
CA ILE A 392 -45.66 -11.82 22.94
C ILE A 392 -45.82 -13.32 23.25
N GLY A 393 -45.64 -14.16 22.24
CA GLY A 393 -45.48 -15.59 22.40
C GLY A 393 -44.02 -15.97 22.60
N MET A 394 -43.79 -17.11 23.26
CA MET A 394 -42.45 -17.63 23.54
C MET A 394 -42.22 -18.98 22.87
N ILE A 395 -41.02 -19.16 22.36
CA ILE A 395 -40.51 -20.42 21.79
C ILE A 395 -39.27 -20.78 22.58
N LEU A 396 -39.32 -21.90 23.28
CA LEU A 396 -38.24 -22.41 24.11
C LEU A 396 -37.35 -23.33 23.28
N PHE A 397 -36.08 -22.98 23.19
CA PHE A 397 -35.05 -23.83 22.62
C PHE A 397 -34.28 -24.47 23.78
N THR A 398 -34.24 -25.80 23.80
CA THR A 398 -33.55 -26.59 24.82
C THR A 398 -32.38 -27.33 24.15
N PHE A 399 -31.16 -26.96 24.52
CA PHE A 399 -29.92 -27.52 24.01
C PHE A 399 -29.31 -28.50 25.00
N ASN A 400 -28.96 -29.69 24.52
CA ASN A 400 -28.41 -30.80 25.28
C ASN A 400 -27.19 -31.39 24.53
N PRO A 401 -25.98 -30.83 24.69
CA PRO A 401 -24.80 -31.29 23.97
C PRO A 401 -24.36 -32.68 24.44
N ILE A 402 -24.25 -33.61 23.50
CA ILE A 402 -23.88 -35.03 23.75
C ILE A 402 -22.37 -35.26 23.61
N CYS A 403 -21.70 -34.51 22.74
CA CYS A 403 -20.32 -34.71 22.32
C CYS A 403 -19.56 -33.39 22.27
N SER A 404 -18.24 -33.45 22.43
CA SER A 404 -17.35 -32.27 22.41
C SER A 404 -17.12 -31.77 20.99
N MET A 405 -18.14 -31.14 20.43
CA MET A 405 -18.15 -30.60 19.08
C MET A 405 -18.96 -29.30 18.97
N ILE A 406 -18.92 -28.69 17.78
CA ILE A 406 -19.76 -27.54 17.42
C ILE A 406 -21.04 -28.07 16.78
N TYR A 407 -22.18 -27.62 17.30
CA TYR A 407 -23.52 -27.93 16.82
C TYR A 407 -24.08 -26.76 16.02
N ARG A 408 -24.77 -27.06 14.92
CA ARG A 408 -25.48 -26.07 14.10
C ARG A 408 -26.75 -26.70 13.55
N GLU A 409 -27.86 -25.98 13.64
CA GLU A 409 -29.14 -26.40 13.05
C GLU A 409 -29.94 -25.19 12.56
N SER A 410 -30.89 -25.43 11.65
CA SER A 410 -31.83 -24.44 11.15
C SER A 410 -33.27 -24.89 11.41
N VAL A 411 -33.92 -24.24 12.38
CA VAL A 411 -35.29 -24.53 12.79
C VAL A 411 -36.25 -23.70 11.96
N LYS A 412 -37.18 -24.37 11.28
CA LYS A 412 -38.18 -23.74 10.41
C LYS A 412 -39.53 -23.68 11.10
N LEU A 413 -40.10 -22.49 11.19
CA LEU A 413 -41.42 -22.23 11.72
C LEU A 413 -42.33 -21.72 10.62
N ILE A 414 -43.60 -22.10 10.64
CA ILE A 414 -44.63 -21.56 9.75
C ILE A 414 -45.55 -20.66 10.58
N ILE A 415 -45.64 -19.40 10.19
CA ILE A 415 -46.47 -18.39 10.87
C ILE A 415 -47.74 -18.16 10.05
N ASN A 416 -48.90 -18.27 10.71
CA ASN A 416 -50.24 -18.17 10.10
C ASN A 416 -50.44 -19.08 8.87
N GLY A 417 -49.83 -20.28 8.86
CA GLY A 417 -49.88 -21.20 7.72
C GLY A 417 -49.28 -20.67 6.40
N LYS A 418 -48.61 -19.51 6.43
CA LYS A 418 -48.24 -18.76 5.22
C LYS A 418 -46.77 -18.36 5.18
N TYR A 419 -46.22 -17.91 6.30
CA TYR A 419 -44.88 -17.32 6.34
C TYR A 419 -43.88 -18.30 6.94
N GLU A 420 -42.95 -18.80 6.12
CA GLU A 420 -41.83 -19.61 6.62
C GLU A 420 -40.73 -18.69 7.18
N GLU A 421 -40.39 -18.92 8.44
CA GLU A 421 -39.32 -18.26 9.19
C GLU A 421 -38.28 -19.29 9.61
N THR A 422 -37.00 -18.98 9.38
CA THR A 422 -35.89 -19.83 9.80
C THR A 422 -35.14 -19.16 10.94
N ILE A 423 -35.01 -19.89 12.05
CA ILE A 423 -34.18 -19.54 13.21
C ILE A 423 -32.93 -20.40 13.15
N LYS A 424 -31.75 -19.79 13.16
CA LYS A 424 -30.49 -20.55 13.21
C LYS A 424 -30.08 -20.76 14.65
N VAL A 425 -29.66 -21.98 14.96
CA VAL A 425 -29.24 -22.39 16.29
C VAL A 425 -27.79 -22.86 16.25
N SER A 426 -26.98 -22.41 17.21
CA SER A 426 -25.62 -22.89 17.41
C SER A 426 -25.29 -23.13 18.88
N GLY A 427 -24.29 -23.96 19.11
CA GLY A 427 -23.71 -24.19 20.44
C GLY A 427 -22.47 -25.05 20.33
N LYS A 428 -21.67 -25.09 21.40
CA LYS A 428 -20.47 -25.93 21.48
C LYS A 428 -20.55 -26.79 22.73
N GLY A 429 -20.53 -28.11 22.54
CA GLY A 429 -20.30 -29.05 23.63
C GLY A 429 -18.83 -29.00 24.07
N VAL A 430 -18.60 -28.91 25.38
CA VAL A 430 -17.26 -28.89 25.97
C VAL A 430 -17.20 -29.87 27.13
N GLU A 431 -16.17 -30.72 27.16
CA GLU A 431 -15.90 -31.58 28.31
C GLU A 431 -15.45 -30.76 29.52
N LEU A 432 -15.97 -31.10 30.70
CA LEU A 432 -15.46 -30.55 31.95
C LEU A 432 -14.06 -31.12 32.23
N LYS A 433 -13.02 -30.29 32.04
CA LYS A 433 -11.64 -30.63 32.40
C LYS A 433 -11.22 -29.84 33.62
N VAL A 434 -11.32 -30.47 34.79
CA VAL A 434 -10.81 -29.89 36.04
C VAL A 434 -9.32 -30.20 36.16
N ARG A 435 -8.50 -29.17 36.31
CA ARG A 435 -7.08 -29.31 36.67
C ARG A 435 -6.87 -28.64 38.02
N PHE A 436 -6.21 -29.35 38.93
CA PHE A 436 -5.79 -28.76 40.21
C PHE A 436 -4.75 -27.67 39.93
N VAL A 437 -5.00 -26.47 40.46
CA VAL A 437 -4.09 -25.32 40.32
C VAL A 437 -2.87 -25.47 41.23
N ASN A 438 -2.99 -26.22 42.34
CA ASN A 438 -1.88 -26.57 43.22
C ASN A 438 -1.83 -28.09 43.45
N ASN A 439 -0.65 -28.67 43.33
CA ASN A 439 -0.41 -30.11 43.44
C ASN A 439 -0.26 -30.59 44.91
N GLU A 440 -0.85 -29.89 45.88
CA GLU A 440 -0.77 -30.27 47.29
C GLU A 440 -1.98 -31.14 47.66
N ARG A 441 -1.78 -32.46 47.58
CA ARG A 441 -2.66 -33.45 48.19
C ARG A 441 -2.45 -33.47 49.70
N VAL A 442 -3.27 -32.78 50.48
CA VAL A 442 -3.76 -33.24 51.79
C VAL A 442 -5.12 -32.60 52.03
N ILE A 443 -6.19 -33.40 52.08
CA ILE A 443 -7.43 -33.03 52.76
C ILE A 443 -7.37 -33.73 54.11
N ASP A 444 -7.17 -32.97 55.17
CA ASP A 444 -7.31 -33.42 56.56
C ASP A 444 -8.80 -33.55 56.87
N LEU A 445 -9.25 -34.76 57.19
CA LEU A 445 -10.64 -35.04 57.56
C LEU A 445 -10.93 -34.74 59.04
N GLY A 446 -9.95 -34.23 59.79
CA GLY A 446 -10.04 -33.98 61.22
C GLY A 446 -10.14 -35.26 62.04
N ASP A 447 -10.00 -35.12 63.36
CA ASP A 447 -10.14 -36.23 64.29
C ASP A 447 -11.58 -36.78 64.28
N ILE A 448 -11.75 -38.00 63.78
CA ILE A 448 -12.96 -38.80 63.96
C ILE A 448 -12.98 -39.29 65.41
N LYS A 449 -14.04 -38.95 66.16
CA LYS A 449 -14.20 -39.39 67.54
C LYS A 449 -14.27 -40.92 67.63
N LEU A 450 -13.48 -41.49 68.55
CA LEU A 450 -13.67 -42.84 69.05
C LEU A 450 -14.97 -42.93 69.88
N GLY A 451 -15.85 -43.83 69.46
CA GLY A 451 -17.08 -44.23 70.13
C GLY A 451 -17.57 -45.55 69.55
#